data_AF-A0A918EJ84-F1
#
_entry.id   AF-A0A918EJ84-F1
#
_cell.length_a   1.000
_cell.length_b   1.000
_cell.length_c   1.000
_cell.angle_alpha   90.00
_cell.angle_beta   90.00
_cell.angle_gamma   90.00
#
_symmetry.space_group_name_H-M   'P 1'
#
loop_
_entity.id
_entity.type
_entity.pdbx_description
1 polymer ?
#
loop_
_entity_poly.entity_id
_entity_poly.type
_entity_poly.pdbx_seq_one_letter_code
_entity_poly.pdbx_strand_id
1 'polypeptide(L)' 'MSLQDDVAAVRRRLDDLARSIGQLERDLARQRPEADRRPDAAPGRPEGLVPLSGPPYGTSPGRDPDDEGPGARRRGAP' A
#
# COMPACT_ATOMS: atom_id res chain seq x y z
N MET A 1 -22.00 -2.32 -34.46
CA MET A 1 -20.65 -1.78 -34.22
C MET A 1 -19.66 -2.93 -34.39
N SER A 2 -18.50 -2.68 -34.98
CA SER A 2 -17.53 -3.73 -35.31
C SER A 2 -16.62 -4.03 -34.12
N LEU A 3 -16.25 -5.30 -33.93
CA LEU A 3 -15.24 -5.72 -32.96
C LEU A 3 -13.93 -4.93 -33.12
N GLN A 4 -13.59 -4.54 -34.36
CA GLN A 4 -12.41 -3.73 -34.63
C GLN A 4 -12.53 -2.31 -34.04
N ASP A 5 -13.72 -1.71 -34.09
CA ASP A 5 -13.99 -0.40 -33.50
C ASP A 5 -13.89 -0.48 -31.98
N ASP A 6 -14.42 -1.55 -31.38
CA ASP A 6 -14.36 -1.78 -29.94
C ASP A 6 -12.92 -1.97 -29.45
N VAL A 7 -12.11 -2.75 -30.18
CA VAL A 7 -10.68 -2.92 -29.87
C VAL A 7 -9.92 -1.60 -30.00
N ALA A 8 -10.21 -0.81 -31.04
CA ALA A 8 -9.61 0.52 -31.21
C ALA A 8 -10.00 1.47 -30.06
N ALA A 9 -11.26 1.42 -29.62
CA ALA A 9 -11.75 2.21 -28.50
C ALA A 9 -11.10 1.80 -27.17
N VAL A 10 -10.96 0.50 -26.91
CA VAL A 10 -10.28 -0.01 -25.71
C VAL A 10 -8.80 0.40 -25.70
N ARG A 11 -8.10 0.26 -26.83
CA ARG A 11 -6.69 0.69 -26.95
C ARG A 11 -6.52 2.17 -26.59
N ARG A 12 -7.35 3.03 -27.18
CA ARG A 12 -7.33 4.48 -26.89
C ARG A 12 -7.58 4.76 -25.40
N ARG A 13 -8.55 4.10 -24.78
CA ARG A 13 -8.83 4.25 -23.34
C ARG A 13 -7.65 3.83 -22.47
N LEU A 14 -6.96 2.76 -22.84
CA LEU A 14 -5.77 2.30 -22.12
C LEU A 14 -4.60 3.29 -22.27
N ASP A 15 -4.39 3.83 -23.47
CA ASP A 15 -3.36 4.85 -23.71
C ASP A 15 -3.64 6.13 -22.90
N ASP A 16 -4.90 6.55 -22.83
CA ASP A 16 -5.32 7.71 -22.04
C ASP A 16 -5.15 7.46 -20.54
N LEU A 17 -5.46 6.25 -20.07
CA LEU A 17 -5.23 5.84 -18.68
C LEU A 17 -3.74 5.84 -18.33
N ALA A 18 -2.90 5.24 -19.18
CA ALA A 18 -1.45 5.20 -18.98
C ALA A 18 -0.86 6.63 -18.92
N ARG A 19 -1.36 7.54 -19.77
CA ARG A 19 -0.95 8.95 -19.73
C ARG A 19 -1.36 9.63 -18.42
N SER A 20 -2.58 9.39 -17.95
CA SER A 20 -3.11 9.95 -16.70
C SER A 20 -2.31 9.48 -15.49
N ILE A 21 -2.00 8.17 -15.41
CA ILE A 21 -1.17 7.60 -14.34
C ILE A 21 0.22 8.25 -14.35
N GLY A 22 0.87 8.35 -15.52
CA GLY A 22 2.18 9.00 -15.62
C GLY A 22 2.16 10.48 -15.25
N GLN A 23 1.05 11.19 -15.44
CA GLN A 23 0.88 12.56 -14.94
C GLN A 23 0.77 12.58 -13.41
N LEU A 24 -0.07 11.71 -12.84
CA LEU A 24 -0.27 11.61 -11.40
C LEU A 24 1.04 11.26 -10.68
N GLU A 25 1.84 10.33 -11.20
CA GLU A 25 3.14 9.98 -10.64
C GLU A 25 4.11 11.17 -10.62
N ARG A 26 4.14 11.97 -11.69
CA ARG A 26 4.96 13.18 -11.75
C ARG A 26 4.48 14.24 -10.77
N ASP A 27 3.18 14.40 -10.61
CA ASP A 27 2.60 15.35 -9.67
C ASP A 27 2.87 14.94 -8.23
N LEU A 28 2.75 13.64 -7.91
CA LEU A 28 3.14 13.08 -6.62
C LEU A 28 4.65 13.25 -6.36
N ALA A 29 5.50 13.04 -7.38
CA ALA A 29 6.94 13.27 -7.25
C ALA A 29 7.28 14.74 -6.99
N ARG A 30 6.50 15.69 -7.53
CA ARG A 30 6.62 17.13 -7.24
C ARG A 30 6.08 17.50 -5.86
N GLN A 31 5.02 16.83 -5.42
CA GLN A 31 4.36 17.07 -4.14
C GLN A 31 5.08 16.42 -2.96
N ARG A 32 5.84 15.33 -3.19
CA ARG A 32 6.69 14.74 -2.17
C ARG A 32 7.74 15.78 -1.78
N PRO A 33 7.61 16.44 -0.61
CA PRO A 33 8.57 17.43 -0.20
C PRO A 33 9.91 16.72 -0.01
N GLU A 34 11.01 17.45 -0.14
CA GLU A 34 12.36 17.00 0.24
C GLU A 34 12.46 16.54 1.71
N ALA A 35 11.37 16.56 2.48
CA ALA A 35 11.25 16.07 3.85
C ALA A 35 11.60 14.57 4.04
N ASP A 36 11.66 13.78 2.96
CA ASP A 36 12.17 12.40 3.03
C ASP A 36 13.65 12.27 2.66
N ARG A 37 14.30 13.37 2.23
CA ARG A 37 15.75 13.51 2.37
C ARG A 37 16.01 13.95 3.80
N ARG A 38 15.91 13.01 4.74
CA ARG A 38 16.48 13.24 6.07
C ARG A 38 17.94 13.67 5.88
N PRO A 39 18.36 14.86 6.32
CA PRO A 39 19.72 14.94 6.83
C PRO A 39 19.74 13.99 8.03
N ASP A 40 20.78 13.16 8.15
CA ASP A 40 21.07 12.47 9.41
C ASP A 40 20.84 13.44 10.57
N ALA A 41 19.80 13.20 11.36
CA ALA A 41 19.45 14.09 12.43
C ALA A 41 20.52 13.99 13.52
N ALA A 42 21.34 15.03 13.57
CA ALA A 42 22.33 15.32 14.59
C ALA A 42 21.79 15.14 16.03
N PRO A 43 22.66 14.86 17.01
CA PRO A 43 22.26 14.66 18.40
C PRO A 43 21.62 15.95 18.98
N GLY A 44 20.41 15.82 19.55
CA GLY A 44 19.69 16.94 20.19
C GLY A 44 18.17 17.01 19.97
N ARG A 45 17.51 15.94 19.52
CA ARG A 45 16.05 15.96 19.35
C ARG A 45 15.34 16.05 20.72
N PRO A 46 14.42 17.01 20.94
CA PRO A 46 13.71 17.13 22.21
C PRO A 46 12.83 15.90 22.47
N GLU A 47 12.95 15.39 23.69
CA GLU A 47 12.19 14.26 24.23
C GLU A 47 10.70 14.65 24.31
N GLY A 48 9.81 13.78 23.81
CA GLY A 48 8.36 13.94 23.96
C GLY A 48 7.54 14.11 22.67
N LEU A 49 8.16 14.11 21.49
CA LEU A 49 7.43 14.07 20.23
C LEU A 49 7.31 12.63 19.71
N VAL A 50 6.09 12.10 19.67
CA VAL A 50 5.78 10.79 19.07
C VAL A 50 5.67 10.96 17.55
N PRO A 51 6.55 10.36 16.74
CA PRO A 51 6.40 10.33 15.30
C PRO A 51 5.32 9.30 14.95
N LEU A 52 4.12 9.76 14.60
CA LEU A 52 3.11 8.90 14.00
C LEU A 52 3.40 8.80 12.50
N SER A 53 4.05 7.70 12.11
CA SER A 53 4.21 7.34 10.70
C SER A 53 3.74 5.91 10.50
N GLY A 54 2.43 5.75 10.30
CA GLY A 54 1.82 4.51 9.83
C GLY A 54 1.27 4.68 8.41
N PRO A 55 1.26 3.63 7.58
CA PRO A 55 0.57 3.68 6.30
C PRO A 55 -0.94 3.87 6.51
N PRO A 56 -1.64 4.67 5.67
CA PRO A 56 -3.05 5.03 5.88
C PRO A 56 -4.02 3.85 5.77
N TYR A 57 -3.56 2.72 5.26
CA TYR A 57 -4.27 1.45 5.31
C TYR A 57 -3.35 0.42 5.91
N GLY A 58 -3.76 -0.16 7.04
CA GLY A 58 -3.03 -1.23 7.69
C GLY A 58 -2.81 -2.37 6.70
N THR A 59 -1.56 -2.64 6.37
CA THR A 59 -1.18 -4.00 6.03
C THR A 59 -1.38 -4.78 7.32
N SER A 60 -2.58 -5.31 7.55
CA SER A 60 -2.74 -6.37 8.54
C SER A 60 -1.77 -7.46 8.08
N PRO A 61 -0.65 -7.71 8.77
CA PRO A 61 0.14 -8.89 8.46
C PRO A 61 -0.84 -10.02 8.67
N GLY A 62 -1.04 -10.83 7.62
CA GLY A 62 -1.99 -11.93 7.63
C GLY A 62 -1.86 -12.66 8.95
N ARG A 63 -2.96 -12.70 9.70
CA ARG A 63 -3.17 -13.66 10.76
C ARG A 63 -2.61 -14.99 10.23
N ASP A 64 -1.58 -15.48 10.89
CA ASP A 64 -0.92 -16.74 10.53
C ASP A 64 -2.00 -17.82 10.40
N PRO A 65 -2.20 -18.40 9.21
CA PRO A 65 -3.22 -19.43 9.00
C PRO A 65 -2.87 -20.77 9.68
N ASP A 66 -1.70 -20.91 10.32
CA ASP A 66 -1.22 -22.17 10.90
C ASP A 66 -1.56 -22.39 12.39
N ASP A 67 -2.38 -21.55 13.04
CA ASP A 67 -2.96 -21.91 14.36
C ASP A 67 -4.17 -22.84 14.20
N GLU A 68 -3.95 -23.97 13.53
CA GLU A 68 -4.86 -25.10 13.49
C GLU A 68 -4.13 -26.38 13.91
N GLY A 69 -4.42 -26.78 15.15
CA GLY A 69 -4.44 -28.17 15.60
C GLY A 69 -3.22 -28.61 16.41
N PRO A 70 -3.45 -29.10 17.64
CA PRO A 70 -3.58 -30.56 17.69
C PRO A 70 -4.68 -31.03 18.63
N GLY A 71 -5.44 -32.04 18.17
CA GLY A 71 -6.29 -32.83 19.02
C GLY A 71 -5.52 -33.41 20.21
N ALA A 72 -5.84 -32.90 21.40
CA ALA A 72 -5.42 -33.47 22.67
C ALA A 72 -6.41 -32.96 23.75
N ARG A 73 -7.18 -33.74 24.48
CA ARG A 73 -7.35 -35.19 24.54
C ARG A 73 -8.78 -35.47 25.01
N ARG A 74 -9.21 -36.68 24.69
CA ARG A 74 -10.46 -37.34 25.07
C ARG A 74 -10.78 -37.29 26.58
N ARG A 75 -12.08 -37.54 26.84
CA ARG A 75 -12.72 -38.24 27.98
C ARG A 75 -13.01 -37.43 29.25
N GLY A 76 -14.31 -37.43 29.62
CA GLY A 76 -14.76 -37.32 31.01
C GLY A 76 -16.02 -36.48 31.17
N ALA A 77 -17.17 -37.14 31.36
CA ALA A 77 -18.42 -36.53 31.82
C ALA A 77 -18.26 -35.92 33.24
N PRO A 78 -19.26 -35.16 33.73
CA PRO A 78 -20.38 -35.82 34.44
C PRO A 78 -21.76 -35.58 33.82
#